data_AF-A0A7K1AYH9-F1
#
_entry.id   AF-A0A7K1AYH9-F1
#
_cell.length_a   1.000
_cell.length_b   1.000
_cell.length_c   1.000
_cell.angle_alpha   90.00
_cell.angle_beta   90.00
_cell.angle_gamma   90.00
#
_symmetry.space_group_name_H-M   'P 1'
#
loop_
_entity.id
_entity.type
_entity.pdbx_description
1 polymer ?
#
loop_
_entity_poly.entity_id
_entity_poly.type
_entity_poly.pdbx_seq_one_letter_code
_entity_poly.pdbx_strand_id
1 'polypeptide(L)'
;FLIVTDQAKKSALQKIYSDGLTELNANQYKSVMDLIQDGDPNDPEVIQAKKTYASGRWLADNLDKVPVLLFAWGKPNGESSIFPALWSLQLAATAEGLGTSLTTLLFKKHTQEVLDILGAPPVGEWVPMAMITIGYPTGRWGVAKRQQPHEVAFQNTWGNPVSWTVPEPLWP
;
A
#
# COMPACT_ATOMS: atom_id res chain seq x y z
N PHE A 1 7.33 -10.62 12.33
CA PHE A 1 6.07 -9.86 12.16
C PHE A 1 5.58 -9.43 13.54
N LEU A 2 4.92 -8.28 13.66
CA LEU A 2 4.27 -7.80 14.88
C LEU A 2 2.81 -7.49 14.57
N ILE A 3 1.89 -7.99 15.40
CA ILE A 3 0.46 -7.77 15.24
C ILE A 3 0.00 -6.73 16.27
N VAL A 4 -0.76 -5.74 15.81
CA VAL A 4 -1.33 -4.68 16.65
C VAL A 4 -2.85 -4.68 16.49
N THR A 5 -3.53 -4.99 17.59
CA THR A 5 -4.99 -4.87 17.77
C THR A 5 -5.37 -3.86 18.85
N ASP A 6 -4.39 -3.42 19.65
CA ASP A 6 -4.59 -2.44 20.73
C ASP A 6 -5.07 -1.09 20.19
N GLN A 7 -6.19 -0.61 20.71
CA GLN A 7 -6.85 0.59 20.19
C GLN A 7 -6.01 1.85 20.40
N ALA A 8 -5.35 1.98 21.56
CA ALA A 8 -4.54 3.16 21.86
C ALA A 8 -3.32 3.26 20.92
N LYS A 9 -2.64 2.14 20.66
CA LYS A 9 -1.55 2.08 19.68
C LYS A 9 -2.05 2.40 18.27
N LYS A 10 -3.19 1.83 17.83
CA LYS A 10 -3.74 2.12 16.51
C LYS A 10 -4.10 3.61 16.34
N SER A 11 -4.74 4.24 17.33
CA SER A 11 -5.06 5.67 17.28
C SER A 11 -3.81 6.55 17.29
N ALA A 12 -2.75 6.17 18.02
CA ALA A 12 -1.46 6.86 17.97
C ALA A 12 -0.80 6.74 16.58
N LEU A 13 -0.80 5.54 16.00
CA LEU A 13 -0.27 5.29 14.66
C LEU A 13 -1.07 6.03 13.58
N GLN A 14 -2.38 6.19 13.74
CA GLN A 14 -3.23 6.94 12.80
C GLN A 14 -2.79 8.40 12.66
N LYS A 15 -2.46 9.04 13.79
CA LYS A 15 -1.98 10.42 13.79
C LYS A 15 -0.71 10.55 12.94
N ILE A 16 0.27 9.69 13.21
CA ILE A 16 1.53 9.65 12.45
C ILE A 16 1.27 9.34 10.97
N TYR A 17 0.37 8.40 10.67
CA TYR A 17 0.03 8.05 9.29
C TYR A 17 -0.56 9.24 8.53
N SER A 18 -1.44 10.00 9.19
CA SER A 18 -2.07 11.20 8.62
C SER A 18 -1.08 12.32 8.35
N ASP A 19 -0.14 12.54 9.28
CA ASP A 19 0.94 13.52 9.12
C ASP A 19 1.86 13.11 7.97
N GLY A 20 2.27 11.84 7.94
CA GLY A 20 3.09 11.28 6.87
C GLY A 20 2.41 11.37 5.49
N LEU A 21 1.08 11.15 5.41
CA LEU A 21 0.35 11.28 4.15
C LEU A 21 0.30 12.74 3.69
N THR A 22 0.08 13.66 4.62
CA THR A 22 0.08 15.11 4.32
C THR A 22 1.43 15.54 3.76
N GLU A 23 2.53 15.12 4.39
CA GLU A 23 3.88 15.43 3.93
C GLU A 23 4.21 14.76 2.59
N LEU A 24 3.77 13.51 2.39
CA LEU A 24 3.94 12.79 1.14
C LEU A 24 3.29 13.56 -0.03
N ASN A 25 2.08 14.06 0.19
CA ASN A 25 1.30 14.81 -0.79
C ASN A 25 1.89 16.19 -1.08
N ALA A 26 2.40 16.88 -0.05
CA ALA A 26 3.05 18.18 -0.22
C ALA A 26 4.37 18.10 -0.99
N ASN A 27 5.04 16.94 -0.94
CA ASN A 27 6.38 16.76 -1.52
C ASN A 27 6.37 15.77 -2.70
N GLN A 28 6.44 14.47 -2.43
CA GLN A 28 6.65 13.43 -3.44
C GLN A 28 5.48 13.29 -4.42
N TYR A 29 4.26 13.62 -3.98
CA TYR A 29 3.03 13.49 -4.75
C TYR A 29 2.44 14.85 -5.15
N LYS A 30 3.24 15.93 -5.07
CA LYS A 30 2.76 17.28 -5.40
C LYS A 30 2.20 17.37 -6.82
N SER A 31 2.87 16.78 -7.81
CA SER A 31 2.39 16.77 -9.20
C SER A 31 1.03 16.07 -9.35
N VAL A 32 0.80 15.01 -8.59
CA VAL A 32 -0.48 14.30 -8.56
C VAL A 32 -1.57 15.18 -7.92
N MET A 33 -1.23 15.94 -6.87
CA MET A 33 -2.17 16.88 -6.24
C MET A 33 -2.53 18.04 -7.17
N ASP A 34 -1.54 18.61 -7.86
CA ASP A 34 -1.74 19.66 -8.84
C ASP A 34 -2.62 19.15 -10.00
N LEU A 35 -2.38 17.91 -10.48
CA LEU A 35 -3.23 17.25 -11.47
C LEU A 35 -4.67 17.07 -10.99
N ILE A 36 -4.88 16.65 -9.74
CA ILE A 36 -6.21 16.47 -9.15
C ILE A 36 -6.96 17.82 -9.05
N GLN A 37 -6.23 18.89 -8.75
CA GLN A 37 -6.76 20.24 -8.54
C GLN A 37 -7.11 20.93 -9.85
N ASP A 38 -6.19 20.91 -10.82
CA ASP A 38 -6.25 21.77 -12.01
C ASP A 38 -6.63 21.00 -13.29
N GLY A 39 -6.58 19.66 -13.28
CA GLY A 39 -6.88 18.82 -14.44
C GLY A 39 -8.36 18.72 -14.79
N ASP A 40 -8.66 18.35 -16.04
CA ASP A 40 -10.04 18.14 -16.51
C ASP A 40 -10.73 17.04 -15.68
N PRO A 41 -11.88 17.33 -15.02
CA PRO A 41 -12.62 16.34 -14.25
C PRO A 41 -13.08 15.10 -15.04
N ASN A 42 -13.15 15.18 -16.37
CA ASN A 42 -13.53 14.07 -17.24
C ASN A 42 -12.33 13.26 -17.76
N ASP A 43 -11.10 13.71 -17.52
CA ASP A 43 -9.90 12.99 -17.91
C ASP A 43 -9.78 11.69 -17.07
N PRO A 44 -9.65 10.51 -17.72
CA PRO A 44 -9.44 9.24 -17.03
C PRO A 44 -8.28 9.24 -16.03
N GLU A 45 -7.19 9.95 -16.30
CA GLU A 45 -6.03 10.07 -15.42
C GLU A 45 -6.39 10.85 -14.14
N VAL A 46 -7.08 11.98 -14.28
CA VAL A 46 -7.57 12.80 -13.15
C VAL A 46 -8.58 12.01 -12.31
N ILE A 47 -9.51 11.29 -12.95
CA ILE A 47 -10.49 10.43 -12.27
C ILE A 47 -9.77 9.34 -11.46
N GLN A 48 -8.77 8.69 -12.04
CA GLN A 48 -8.01 7.63 -11.37
C GLN A 48 -7.18 8.20 -10.22
N ALA A 49 -6.52 9.35 -10.41
CA ALA A 49 -5.76 10.03 -9.36
C ALA A 49 -6.66 10.40 -8.17
N LYS A 50 -7.85 10.96 -8.42
CA LYS A 50 -8.87 11.26 -7.39
C LYS A 50 -9.28 10.02 -6.59
N LYS A 51 -9.53 8.89 -7.28
CA LYS A 51 -9.89 7.62 -6.61
C LYS A 51 -8.76 7.09 -5.74
N THR A 52 -7.54 7.08 -6.25
CA THR A 52 -6.35 6.63 -5.49
C THR A 52 -6.12 7.51 -4.26
N TYR A 53 -6.19 8.83 -4.42
CA TYR A 53 -6.06 9.78 -3.31
C TYR A 53 -7.15 9.58 -2.27
N ALA A 54 -8.41 9.49 -2.68
CA ALA A 54 -9.54 9.27 -1.78
C ALA A 54 -9.38 7.97 -0.97
N SER A 55 -8.89 6.89 -1.60
CA SER A 55 -8.61 5.63 -0.91
C SER A 55 -7.50 5.77 0.14
N GLY A 56 -6.39 6.44 -0.19
CA GLY A 56 -5.29 6.68 0.74
C GLY A 56 -5.70 7.59 1.91
N ARG A 57 -6.46 8.65 1.61
CA ARG A 57 -7.01 9.56 2.63
C ARG A 57 -7.99 8.84 3.55
N TRP A 58 -8.88 8.01 3.01
CA TRP A 58 -9.80 7.21 3.83
C TRP A 58 -9.03 6.35 4.83
N LEU A 59 -7.96 5.68 4.39
CA LEU A 59 -7.14 4.89 5.31
C LEU A 59 -6.50 5.77 6.40
N ALA A 60 -5.97 6.94 6.04
CA ALA A 60 -5.40 7.85 7.03
C ALA A 60 -6.44 8.32 8.07
N ASP A 61 -7.68 8.55 7.66
CA ASP A 61 -8.76 8.98 8.55
C ASP A 61 -9.40 7.85 9.37
N ASN A 62 -9.12 6.59 9.03
CA ASN A 62 -9.79 5.42 9.60
C ASN A 62 -8.83 4.28 9.98
N LEU A 63 -7.52 4.52 10.04
CA LEU A 63 -6.53 3.48 10.36
C LEU A 63 -6.83 2.81 11.70
N ASP A 64 -7.34 3.56 12.67
CA ASP A 64 -7.66 3.06 14.00
C ASP A 64 -8.92 2.19 14.06
N LYS A 65 -9.79 2.29 13.05
CA LYS A 65 -10.96 1.43 12.84
C LYS A 65 -10.60 0.11 12.17
N VAL A 66 -9.41 -0.01 11.57
CA VAL A 66 -8.95 -1.27 11.01
C VAL A 66 -8.78 -2.30 12.15
N PRO A 67 -9.32 -3.52 12.03
CA PRO A 67 -9.25 -4.53 13.09
C PRO A 67 -7.82 -4.91 13.46
N VAL A 68 -6.96 -5.14 12.46
CA VAL A 68 -5.60 -5.64 12.65
C VAL A 68 -4.61 -4.84 11.81
N LEU A 69 -3.50 -4.42 12.43
CA LEU A 69 -2.30 -3.94 11.73
C LEU A 69 -1.18 -4.97 11.90
N LEU A 70 -0.59 -5.42 10.80
CA LEU A 70 0.56 -6.30 10.79
C LEU A 70 1.79 -5.53 10.31
N PHE A 71 2.82 -5.49 11.14
CA PHE A 71 4.10 -4.89 10.81
C PHE A 71 5.14 -5.96 10.49
N ALA A 72 5.91 -5.72 9.44
CA ALA A 72 6.91 -6.64 8.93
C ALA A 72 8.31 -6.04 9.05
N TRP A 73 9.26 -6.84 9.54
CA TRP A 73 10.67 -6.53 9.54
C TRP A 73 11.40 -7.50 8.63
N GLY A 74 12.45 -7.01 7.99
CA GLY A 74 13.44 -7.81 7.29
C GLY A 74 14.83 -7.59 7.86
N LYS A 75 15.80 -8.36 7.38
CA LYS A 75 17.22 -8.00 7.51
C LYS A 75 17.51 -6.77 6.63
N PRO A 76 18.60 -6.02 6.89
CA PRO A 76 19.08 -5.01 5.95
C PRO A 76 19.19 -5.59 4.53
N ASN A 77 18.67 -4.88 3.54
CA ASN A 77 18.56 -5.33 2.14
C ASN A 77 17.72 -6.61 1.92
N GLY A 78 16.77 -6.88 2.82
CA GLY A 78 15.90 -8.06 2.81
C GLY A 78 14.59 -7.90 2.04
N GLU A 79 14.43 -6.83 1.25
CA GLU A 79 13.20 -6.47 0.53
C GLU A 79 12.75 -7.60 -0.41
N SER A 80 13.70 -8.20 -1.13
CA SER A 80 13.45 -9.29 -2.08
C SER A 80 12.88 -10.55 -1.43
N SER A 81 13.07 -10.73 -0.12
CA SER A 81 12.54 -11.88 0.64
C SER A 81 11.23 -11.54 1.35
N ILE A 82 11.12 -10.34 1.93
CA ILE A 82 9.95 -9.98 2.76
C ILE A 82 8.72 -9.64 1.92
N PHE A 83 8.86 -8.94 0.79
CA PHE A 83 7.71 -8.53 -0.02
C PHE A 83 6.98 -9.72 -0.66
N PRO A 84 7.65 -10.78 -1.16
CA PRO A 84 6.96 -12.00 -1.58
C PRO A 84 6.19 -12.68 -0.45
N ALA A 85 6.75 -12.72 0.77
CA ALA A 85 6.05 -13.28 1.94
C ALA A 85 4.80 -12.46 2.29
N LEU A 86 4.89 -11.13 2.23
CA LEU A 86 3.77 -10.21 2.44
C LEU A 86 2.70 -10.39 1.35
N TRP A 87 3.11 -10.55 0.10
CA TRP A 87 2.18 -10.80 -1.01
C TRP A 87 1.42 -12.13 -0.82
N SER A 88 2.12 -13.20 -0.43
CA SER A 88 1.47 -14.48 -0.09
C SER A 88 0.47 -14.35 1.05
N LEU A 89 0.76 -13.54 2.07
CA LEU A 89 -0.18 -13.23 3.15
C LEU A 89 -1.43 -12.52 2.63
N GLN A 90 -1.27 -11.53 1.74
CA GLN A 90 -2.41 -10.80 1.17
C GLN A 90 -3.28 -11.69 0.29
N LEU A 91 -2.69 -12.63 -0.46
CA LEU A 91 -3.42 -13.63 -1.23
C LEU A 91 -4.20 -14.59 -0.32
N ALA A 92 -3.57 -15.09 0.74
CA ALA A 92 -4.23 -15.95 1.72
C ALA A 92 -5.38 -15.20 2.41
N ALA A 93 -5.17 -13.96 2.83
CA ALA A 93 -6.22 -13.12 3.41
C ALA A 93 -7.40 -12.95 2.44
N THR A 94 -7.12 -12.71 1.16
CA THR A 94 -8.16 -12.59 0.12
C THR A 94 -8.97 -13.88 -0.04
N ALA A 95 -8.31 -15.04 -0.01
CA ALA A 95 -8.97 -16.34 -0.09
C ALA A 95 -9.92 -16.60 1.11
N GLU A 96 -9.61 -16.02 2.28
CA GLU A 96 -10.42 -16.06 3.49
C GLU A 96 -11.46 -14.90 3.58
N GLY A 97 -11.64 -14.13 2.50
CA GLY A 97 -12.59 -13.01 2.46
C GLY A 97 -12.15 -11.76 3.23
N LEU A 98 -10.87 -11.66 3.59
CA LEU A 98 -10.28 -10.52 4.28
C LEU A 98 -9.65 -9.53 3.28
N GLY A 99 -9.89 -8.25 3.54
CA GLY A 99 -9.27 -7.14 2.84
C GLY A 99 -7.92 -6.77 3.41
N THR A 100 -6.98 -6.42 2.52
CA THR A 100 -5.65 -5.95 2.93
C THR A 100 -5.17 -4.72 2.15
N SER A 101 -4.36 -3.89 2.81
CA SER A 101 -3.59 -2.83 2.14
C SER A 101 -2.17 -2.78 2.69
N LEU A 102 -1.18 -2.94 1.82
CA LEU A 102 0.23 -2.78 2.13
C LEU A 102 0.64 -1.32 2.00
N THR A 103 1.38 -0.81 2.99
CA THR A 103 1.89 0.56 2.99
C THR A 103 3.23 0.65 3.70
N THR A 104 4.13 1.48 3.18
CA THR A 104 5.46 1.76 3.74
C THR A 104 5.55 3.15 4.39
N LEU A 105 4.46 3.92 4.33
CA LEU A 105 4.43 5.34 4.69
C LEU A 105 4.99 5.66 6.07
N LEU A 106 4.62 4.88 7.08
CA LEU A 106 5.04 5.05 8.48
C LEU A 106 6.56 4.95 8.66
N PHE A 107 7.24 4.18 7.80
CA PHE A 107 8.68 3.93 7.88
C PHE A 107 9.51 4.84 6.96
N LYS A 108 8.90 5.89 6.40
CA LYS A 108 9.64 6.92 5.67
C LYS A 108 10.31 7.88 6.65
N LYS A 109 9.57 8.88 7.13
CA LYS A 109 10.11 9.96 7.98
C LYS A 109 9.80 9.81 9.48
N HIS A 110 8.89 8.91 9.83
CA HIS A 110 8.40 8.74 11.21
C HIS A 110 8.86 7.43 11.86
N THR A 111 9.91 6.79 11.32
CA THR A 111 10.33 5.45 11.73
C THR A 111 10.56 5.35 13.24
N GLN A 112 11.26 6.32 13.85
CA GLN A 112 11.54 6.27 15.28
C GLN A 112 10.26 6.35 16.14
N GLU A 113 9.37 7.30 15.85
CA GLU A 113 8.10 7.45 16.58
C GLU A 113 7.24 6.18 16.51
N VAL A 114 7.24 5.53 15.34
CA VAL A 114 6.53 4.26 15.13
C VAL A 114 7.17 3.15 15.95
N LEU A 115 8.50 3.03 15.95
CA LEU A 115 9.20 2.03 16.76
C LEU A 115 8.92 2.22 18.25
N ASP A 116 8.90 3.47 18.73
CA ASP A 116 8.60 3.80 20.13
C ASP A 116 7.18 3.37 20.52
N ILE A 117 6.17 3.67 19.68
CA ILE A 117 4.79 3.22 19.90
C ILE A 117 4.70 1.70 19.92
N LEU A 118 5.44 1.02 19.04
CA LEU A 118 5.42 -0.43 18.92
C LEU A 118 6.26 -1.13 20.00
N GLY A 119 7.09 -0.39 20.76
CA GLY A 119 8.08 -0.98 21.67
C GLY A 119 9.11 -1.84 20.92
N ALA A 120 9.41 -1.48 19.67
CA ALA A 120 10.29 -2.21 18.80
C ALA A 120 11.76 -1.75 18.99
N PRO A 121 12.74 -2.63 18.74
CA PRO A 121 14.14 -2.23 18.80
C PRO A 121 14.47 -1.15 17.76
N PRO A 122 15.52 -0.33 17.99
CA PRO A 122 16.00 0.60 16.98
C PRO A 122 16.44 -0.15 15.71
N VAL A 123 16.44 0.56 14.59
CA VAL A 123 16.89 0.01 13.31
C VAL A 123 18.33 -0.49 13.41
N GLY A 124 18.55 -1.73 13.01
CA GLY A 124 19.87 -2.37 13.07
C GLY A 124 19.82 -3.75 12.45
N GLU A 125 19.85 -4.79 13.29
CA GLU A 125 19.70 -6.18 12.83
C GLU A 125 18.35 -6.41 12.11
N TRP A 126 17.31 -5.69 12.53
CA TRP A 126 15.98 -5.70 11.94
C TRP A 126 15.63 -4.31 11.42
N VAL A 127 15.14 -4.26 10.19
CA VAL A 127 14.67 -3.04 9.54
C VAL A 127 13.17 -3.15 9.31
N PRO A 128 12.35 -2.18 9.76
CA PRO A 128 10.92 -2.19 9.48
C PRO A 128 10.67 -1.94 7.99
N MET A 129 9.85 -2.79 7.37
CA MET A 129 9.69 -2.83 5.92
C MET A 129 8.32 -2.31 5.48
N ALA A 130 7.25 -2.78 6.12
CA ALA A 130 5.89 -2.43 5.73
C ALA A 130 4.89 -2.67 6.86
N MET A 131 3.75 -1.98 6.76
CA MET A 131 2.53 -2.28 7.48
C MET A 131 1.51 -2.86 6.49
N ILE A 132 0.78 -3.89 6.92
CA ILE A 132 -0.42 -4.40 6.25
C ILE A 132 -1.61 -4.17 7.17
N THR A 133 -2.66 -3.53 6.65
CA THR A 133 -3.97 -3.48 7.29
C THR A 133 -4.74 -4.75 6.96
N ILE A 134 -5.50 -5.30 7.91
CA ILE A 134 -6.30 -6.52 7.71
C ILE A 134 -7.67 -6.35 8.36
N GLY A 135 -8.74 -6.64 7.61
CA GLY A 135 -10.12 -6.63 8.12
C GLY A 135 -11.13 -7.00 7.05
N TYR A 136 -12.40 -7.17 7.44
CA TYR A 136 -13.47 -7.41 6.46
C TYR A 136 -13.75 -6.15 5.63
N PRO A 137 -13.78 -6.24 4.29
CA PRO A 137 -14.13 -5.10 3.44
C PRO A 137 -15.54 -4.60 3.73
N THR A 138 -15.73 -3.29 3.79
CA THR A 138 -17.05 -2.64 3.97
C THR A 138 -17.70 -2.22 2.65
N GLY A 139 -17.00 -2.39 1.53
CA GLY A 139 -17.45 -1.99 0.19
C GLY A 139 -17.35 -3.11 -0.83
N ARG A 140 -17.46 -2.76 -2.11
CA ARG A 140 -17.37 -3.73 -3.21
C ARG A 140 -15.90 -4.01 -3.54
N TRP A 141 -15.55 -5.29 -3.61
CA TRP A 141 -14.29 -5.77 -4.15
C TRP A 141 -14.51 -6.29 -5.57
N GLY A 142 -13.51 -6.08 -6.42
CA GLY A 142 -13.50 -6.56 -7.79
C GLY A 142 -12.07 -6.65 -8.29
N VAL A 143 -11.89 -7.21 -9.48
CA VAL A 143 -10.58 -7.26 -10.13
C VAL A 143 -10.12 -5.84 -10.41
N ALA A 144 -9.00 -5.44 -9.81
CA ALA A 144 -8.41 -4.13 -10.07
C ALA A 144 -8.04 -4.03 -11.55
N LYS A 145 -8.37 -2.91 -12.20
CA LYS A 145 -7.93 -2.64 -13.56
C LYS A 145 -6.40 -2.65 -13.58
N ARG A 146 -5.81 -3.49 -14.42
CA ARG A 146 -4.36 -3.59 -14.65
C ARG A 146 -4.07 -3.24 -16.10
N GLN A 147 -2.87 -2.73 -16.34
CA GLN A 147 -2.31 -2.68 -17.69
C GLN A 147 -2.22 -4.11 -18.24
N GLN A 148 -2.50 -4.30 -19.53
CA GLN A 148 -2.56 -5.64 -20.08
C GLN A 148 -1.13 -6.23 -20.12
N PRO A 149 -0.95 -7.54 -19.84
CA PRO A 149 0.39 -8.11 -19.68
C PRO A 149 1.24 -8.00 -20.94
N HIS A 150 0.61 -8.00 -22.13
CA HIS A 150 1.33 -7.85 -23.40
C HIS A 150 1.82 -6.42 -23.67
N GLU A 151 1.35 -5.42 -22.92
CA GLU A 151 1.83 -4.04 -22.99
C GLU A 151 3.05 -3.81 -22.07
N VAL A 152 3.33 -4.73 -21.14
CA VAL A 152 4.40 -4.62 -20.14
C VAL A 152 5.41 -5.77 -20.19
N ALA A 153 5.21 -6.75 -21.06
CA ALA A 153 6.10 -7.88 -21.26
C ALA A 153 6.86 -7.75 -22.59
N PHE A 154 8.14 -8.08 -22.56
CA PHE A 154 9.00 -8.14 -23.74
C PHE A 154 9.57 -9.54 -23.91
N GLN A 155 9.71 -9.98 -25.16
CA GLN A 155 10.18 -11.31 -25.51
C GLN A 155 11.66 -11.28 -25.91
N ASN A 156 12.49 -12.07 -25.24
CA ASN A 156 13.92 -12.28 -25.49
C ASN A 156 14.84 -11.06 -25.28
N THR A 157 14.42 -9.86 -25.67
CA THR A 157 15.24 -8.63 -25.62
C THR A 157 14.42 -7.43 -25.18
N TRP A 158 15.10 -6.42 -24.61
CA TRP A 158 14.46 -5.20 -24.14
C TRP A 158 13.77 -4.46 -25.29
N GLY A 159 12.51 -4.08 -25.10
CA GLY A 159 11.73 -3.37 -26.10
C GLY A 159 11.14 -4.24 -27.22
N ASN A 160 11.46 -5.55 -27.30
CA ASN A 160 10.87 -6.44 -28.29
C ASN A 160 9.50 -6.99 -27.81
N PRO A 161 8.36 -6.60 -28.39
CA PRO A 161 7.05 -7.01 -27.87
C PRO A 161 6.84 -8.52 -27.90
N VAL A 162 5.98 -9.01 -27.00
CA VAL A 162 5.52 -10.41 -27.02
C VAL A 162 4.59 -10.67 -28.22
N SER A 163 4.57 -11.91 -28.70
CA SER A 163 3.72 -12.33 -29.84
C SER A 163 2.26 -12.65 -29.47
N TRP A 164 1.94 -12.71 -28.18
CA TRP A 164 0.61 -13.02 -27.66
C TRP A 164 -0.11 -11.77 -27.14
N THR A 165 -1.44 -11.82 -27.11
CA THR A 165 -2.28 -10.77 -26.52
C THR A 165 -3.21 -11.40 -25.48
N VAL A 166 -3.45 -10.66 -24.40
CA VAL A 166 -4.38 -11.03 -23.32
C VAL A 166 -5.17 -9.77 -22.97
N PRO A 167 -6.33 -9.56 -23.59
CA PRO A 167 -7.08 -8.31 -23.46
C PRO A 167 -7.84 -8.22 -22.13
N GLU A 168 -8.16 -9.35 -21.52
CA GLU A 168 -8.95 -9.47 -20.29
C GLU A 168 -8.31 -10.47 -19.31
N PRO A 169 -8.56 -10.35 -17.99
CA PRO A 169 -8.13 -11.35 -17.01
C PRO A 169 -8.62 -12.77 -17.38
N LEU A 170 -7.75 -13.77 -17.24
CA LEU A 170 -8.05 -15.18 -17.56
C LEU A 170 -8.56 -15.98 -16.35
N TRP A 171 -8.84 -15.32 -15.23
CA TRP A 171 -9.38 -15.91 -14.02
C TRP A 171 -10.70 -15.23 -13.62
N PRO A 172 -11.63 -15.95 -13.00
CA PRO A 172 -12.91 -15.41 -12.51
C PRO A 172 -12.74 -14.38 -11.41
#